data_AF-A0A820GGK2-F1
#
_entry.id   AF-A0A820GGK2-F1
#
_cell.length_a   1.000
_cell.length_b   1.000
_cell.length_c   1.000
_cell.angle_alpha   90.00
_cell.angle_beta   90.00
_cell.angle_gamma   90.00
#
_symmetry.space_group_name_H-M   'P 1'
#
loop_
_entity.id
_entity.type
_entity.pdbx_description
1 polymer ?
#
loop_
_entity_poly.entity_id
_entity_poly.type
_entity_poly.pdbx_seq_one_letter_code
_entity_poly.pdbx_strand_id
1 'polypeptide(L)' 'MDSNSTKYITRNNGEITSIEGKLSQEQSNLNNSNLRDDEKRIIEQGIHDLKQQKQDYIMANETLEREIT' A
#
# COMPACT_ATOMS: atom_id res chain seq x y z
N MET A 1 -8.69 23.12 12.34
CA MET A 1 -8.48 21.69 12.10
C MET A 1 -9.83 21.06 11.73
N ASP A 2 -10.00 20.65 10.47
CA ASP A 2 -11.17 19.88 10.08
C ASP A 2 -11.07 18.47 10.68
N SER A 3 -12.01 18.12 11.56
CA SER A 3 -12.09 16.81 12.19
C SER A 3 -12.29 15.67 11.18
N ASN A 4 -12.82 15.97 9.99
CA ASN A 4 -13.02 14.99 8.94
C ASN A 4 -11.69 14.60 8.28
N SER A 5 -10.85 15.56 7.90
CA SER A 5 -9.54 15.28 7.29
C SER A 5 -8.65 14.44 8.20
N THR A 6 -8.65 14.70 9.51
CA THR A 6 -7.91 13.86 10.48
C THR A 6 -8.43 12.41 10.56
N LYS A 7 -9.76 12.20 10.46
CA LYS A 7 -10.34 10.84 10.42
C LYS A 7 -9.94 10.09 9.15
N TYR A 8 -9.92 10.77 8.00
CA TYR A 8 -9.49 10.18 6.74
C TYR A 8 -8.01 9.81 6.75
N ILE A 9 -7.14 10.68 7.28
CA ILE A 9 -5.70 10.37 7.46
C ILE A 9 -5.52 9.14 8.34
N THR A 10 -6.27 9.06 9.46
CA THR A 10 -6.21 7.89 10.36
C THR A 10 -6.61 6.60 9.65
N ARG A 11 -7.69 6.65 8.85
CA ARG A 11 -8.14 5.50 8.05
C ARG A 11 -7.07 5.08 7.03
N ASN A 12 -6.56 6.03 6.26
CA ASN A 12 -5.54 5.78 5.24
C ASN A 12 -4.27 5.18 5.84
N ASN A 13 -3.83 5.63 7.02
CA ASN A 13 -2.69 5.04 7.74
C ASN A 13 -2.93 3.56 8.12
N GLY A 14 -4.16 3.21 8.49
CA GLY A 14 -4.55 1.82 8.71
C GLY A 14 -4.46 0.96 7.44
N GLU A 15 -4.93 1.49 6.31
CA GLU A 15 -4.83 0.82 5.00
C GLU A 15 -3.37 0.66 4.56
N ILE A 16 -2.54 1.69 4.73
CA ILE A 16 -1.09 1.64 4.45
C ILE A 16 -0.44 0.51 5.25
N THR A 17 -0.72 0.41 6.55
CA THR A 17 -0.17 -0.65 7.41
C THR A 17 -0.62 -2.04 6.93
N SER A 18 -1.87 -2.18 6.50
CA SER A 18 -2.39 -3.43 5.93
C SER A 18 -1.66 -3.81 4.63
N ILE A 19 -1.43 -2.83 3.75
CA ILE A 19 -0.72 -3.02 2.49
C ILE A 19 0.74 -3.42 2.74
N GLU A 20 1.41 -2.82 3.72
CA GLU A 20 2.77 -3.21 4.11
C GLU A 20 2.85 -4.68 4.55
N GLY A 21 1.85 -5.15 5.30
CA GLY A 21 1.74 -6.57 5.67
C GLY A 21 1.60 -7.49 4.44
N LYS A 22 0.74 -7.11 3.48
CA LYS A 22 0.56 -7.86 2.22
C LYS A 22 1.81 -7.85 1.36
N LEU A 23 2.48 -6.70 1.22
CA LEU A 23 3.74 -6.56 0.49
C LEU A 23 4.82 -7.47 1.07
N SER A 24 4.94 -7.54 2.39
CA SER A 24 5.89 -8.43 3.06
C SER A 24 5.60 -9.91 2.73
N GLN A 25 4.32 -10.30 2.75
CA GLN A 25 3.91 -11.66 2.39
C GLN A 25 4.21 -11.97 0.92
N GLU A 26 3.84 -11.09 -0.02
CA GLU A 26 4.09 -11.30 -1.44
C GLU A 26 5.57 -11.31 -1.78
N GLN A 27 6.37 -10.45 -1.14
CA GLN A 27 7.82 -10.46 -1.30
C GLN A 27 8.43 -11.77 -0.77
N SER A 28 7.89 -12.32 0.34
CA SER A 28 8.30 -13.63 0.83
C SER A 28 7.88 -14.76 -0.11
N ASN A 29 6.70 -14.67 -0.73
CA ASN A 29 6.25 -15.62 -1.73
C ASN A 29 7.18 -15.60 -2.95
N LEU A 30 7.54 -14.40 -3.44
CA LEU A 30 8.43 -14.22 -4.59
C LEU A 30 9.83 -14.81 -4.37
N ASN A 31 10.32 -14.75 -3.13
CA ASN A 31 11.62 -15.32 -2.75
C ASN A 31 11.61 -16.87 -2.70
N ASN A 32 10.47 -17.53 -2.92
CA ASN A 32 10.40 -18.99 -3.00
C ASN A 32 11.06 -19.49 -4.29
N SER A 33 12.10 -20.33 -4.15
CA SER A 33 12.92 -20.82 -5.25
C SER A 33 12.19 -21.74 -6.24
N ASN A 34 10.98 -22.22 -5.90
CA ASN A 34 10.25 -23.21 -6.68
C ASN A 34 9.19 -22.60 -7.62
N LEU A 35 9.09 -21.28 -7.71
CA LEU A 35 8.14 -20.61 -8.60
C LEU A 35 8.57 -20.69 -10.06
N ARG A 36 7.63 -21.00 -10.96
CA ARG A 36 7.79 -20.81 -12.40
C ARG A 36 7.71 -19.33 -12.75
N ASP A 37 8.21 -18.97 -13.92
CA ASP A 37 8.27 -17.57 -14.35
C ASP A 37 6.89 -16.90 -14.44
N ASP A 38 5.85 -17.64 -14.86
CA ASP A 38 4.49 -17.11 -14.90
C ASP A 38 3.91 -16.87 -13.49
N GLU A 39 4.26 -17.71 -12.52
CA GLU A 39 3.85 -17.52 -11.11
C GLU A 39 4.58 -16.33 -10.49
N LYS A 40 5.88 -16.18 -10.78
CA LYS A 40 6.65 -14.99 -10.39
C LYS A 40 6.04 -13.72 -10.96
N ARG A 41 5.67 -13.71 -12.24
CA ARG A 41 5.07 -12.53 -12.90
C ARG A 41 3.76 -12.12 -12.24
N ILE A 42 2.92 -13.07 -11.82
CA ILE A 42 1.67 -12.78 -11.10
C ILE A 42 1.97 -12.11 -9.75
N ILE A 43 2.94 -12.64 -8.99
CA ILE A 43 3.34 -12.09 -7.69
C ILE A 43 3.97 -10.69 -7.86
N GLU A 44 4.86 -10.51 -8.85
CA GLU A 44 5.47 -9.22 -9.18
C GLU A 44 4.41 -8.18 -9.54
N GLN A 45 3.39 -8.56 -10.32
CA GLN A 45 2.27 -7.67 -10.63
C GLN A 45 1.47 -7.32 -9.36
N GLY A 46 1.19 -8.29 -8.50
CA GLY A 46 0.53 -8.05 -7.22
C GLY A 46 1.32 -7.09 -6.31
N ILE A 47 2.64 -7.25 -6.24
CA ILE A 47 3.55 -6.35 -5.50
C ILE A 47 3.51 -4.94 -6.11
N HIS A 48 3.53 -4.84 -7.45
CA HIS A 48 3.44 -3.56 -8.14
C HIS A 48 2.13 -2.83 -7.80
N ASP A 49 0.99 -3.53 -7.88
CA ASP A 49 -0.32 -2.95 -7.63
C ASP A 49 -0.48 -2.51 -6.17
N LEU A 50 0.03 -3.31 -5.21
CA LEU A 50 0.06 -2.95 -3.80
C LEU A 50 0.94 -1.70 -3.54
N LYS A 51 2.10 -1.59 -4.21
CA LYS A 51 2.95 -0.39 -4.11
C LYS A 51 2.24 0.84 -4.65
N GLN A 52 1.54 0.72 -5.77
CA GLN A 52 0.76 1.82 -6.33
C GLN A 52 -0.36 2.24 -5.39
N GLN A 53 -1.13 1.27 -4.87
CA GLN A 53 -2.21 1.55 -3.91
C GLN A 53 -1.69 2.24 -2.64
N LYS A 54 -0.53 1.81 -2.11
CA LYS A 54 0.11 2.47 -0.98
C LYS A 54 0.45 3.94 -1.30
N GLN A 55 1.03 4.17 -2.48
CA GLN A 55 1.41 5.52 -2.92
C GLN A 55 0.18 6.42 -3.05
N ASP A 56 -0.94 5.89 -3.54
CA ASP A 56 -2.19 6.64 -3.66
C ASP A 56 -2.71 7.10 -2.29
N TYR A 57 -2.66 6.24 -1.26
CA TYR A 57 -3.02 6.63 0.10
C TYR A 57 -2.06 7.66 0.71
N ILE A 58 -0.76 7.59 0.40
CA ILE A 58 0.23 8.58 0.84
C ILE A 58 -0.09 9.94 0.22
N MET A 59 -0.32 10.00 -1.10
CA MET A 59 -0.69 11.24 -1.79
C MET A 59 -2.02 11.82 -1.29
N ALA A 60 -2.99 10.96 -0.97
CA ALA A 60 -4.25 11.39 -0.36
C ALA A 60 -4.02 12.03 1.01
N ASN A 61 -3.15 11.45 1.84
CA ASN A 61 -2.78 12.03 3.14
C ASN A 61 -2.07 13.37 2.99
N GLU A 62 -1.07 13.47 2.10
CA GLU A 62 -0.36 14.73 1.83
C GLU A 62 -1.33 15.84 1.37
N THR A 63 -2.36 15.48 0.59
CA THR A 63 -3.39 16.42 0.16
C THR A 63 -4.25 16.87 1.33
N LEU A 64 -4.73 15.94 2.15
CA LEU A 64 -5.54 16.23 3.34
C LEU A 64 -4.77 17.04 4.39
N GLU A 65 -3.47 16.81 4.56
CA GLU A 65 -2.61 17.57 5.47
C GLU A 65 -2.46 19.03 5.03
N ARG A 66 -2.38 19.28 3.71
CA ARG A 66 -2.38 20.66 3.17
C ARG A 66 -3.71 21.36 3.38
N GLU A 67 -4.84 20.65 3.34
CA GLU A 67 -6.17 21.23 3.60
C GLU A 67 -6.41 21.58 5.08
N ILE A 68 -5.68 20.94 5.99
CA ILE A 68 -5.78 21.19 7.45
C ILE A 68 -4.96 22.44 7.86
N THR A 69 -3.92 22.78 7.10
CA THR A 69 -2.95 23.84 7.38
C THR A 69 -3.48 25.21 6.95
#